data_AF-A0A369A7N3-F1
#
_entry.id   AF-A0A369A7N3-F1
#
_cell.length_a   1.000
_cell.length_b   1.000
_cell.length_c   1.000
_cell.angle_alpha   90.00
_cell.angle_beta   90.00
_cell.angle_gamma   90.00
#
_symmetry.space_group_name_H-M   'P 1'
#
loop_
_entity.id
_entity.type
_entity.pdbx_description
1 polymer ?
#
loop_
_entity_poly.entity_id
_entity_poly.type
_entity_poly.pdbx_seq_one_letter_code
_entity_poly.pdbx_strand_id
1 'polypeptide(L)'
;METSGEPRTITSVTTSQPLTDVYPGNLTVTINLSGTPASDEYYYLRWTTDNFLTNNIAAFTILGSTGTATIAVLPNQNIDFYIFSSSISSISSGKNSLFYDLRTIHFNNNGGSNYTCTIKPAYRTVSTAGTYNFNMASAWRGGVVPLASARIEIEPGVSINASYQTLTLDSIELLGSGASFDATGTQITMVNNAALIVPSGTSFTSDFSTSIEFAGTGRIPNALTLNGTIIINDELILSPGVVFNDELQIKTGGFVSSNAPVWGSNSTLAYHATTYTPGLEWSHTGSGTIGTTPGYPNNVNVGDGLNATTVNFNNLDRAMEGTLFVNTSSTFNFNNTTIAADLLTKGLNLWGTIHMNNSNRKIISMGDVVINSGGELNLSSVIGGDLEIRSGGII
;
A
#
# COMPACT_ATOMS: atom_id res chain seq x y z
N MET A 1 -38.06 34.13 17.97
CA MET A 1 -38.52 32.91 17.27
C MET A 1 -39.52 32.25 18.18
N GLU A 2 -40.72 32.00 17.69
CA GLU A 2 -41.76 31.28 18.44
C GLU A 2 -41.90 29.88 17.83
N THR A 3 -42.24 28.92 18.68
CA THR A 3 -42.57 27.54 18.34
C THR A 3 -44.01 27.25 18.79
N SER A 4 -44.68 26.32 18.12
CA SER A 4 -46.06 25.93 18.42
C SER A 4 -46.24 25.22 19.77
N GLY A 5 -45.15 24.79 20.40
CA GLY A 5 -45.09 24.25 21.76
C GLY A 5 -43.82 24.70 22.49
N GLU A 6 -43.70 24.35 23.78
CA GLU A 6 -42.50 24.67 24.58
C GLU A 6 -41.24 24.02 23.97
N PRO A 7 -40.18 24.80 23.67
CA PRO A 7 -38.94 24.28 23.11
C PRO A 7 -38.29 23.20 23.98
N ARG A 8 -37.85 22.08 23.37
CA ARG A 8 -37.20 21.01 24.13
C ARG A 8 -35.71 21.30 24.30
N THR A 9 -35.21 20.96 25.48
CA THR A 9 -33.80 21.11 25.85
C THR A 9 -33.02 19.86 25.47
N ILE A 10 -31.77 20.02 25.05
CA ILE A 10 -30.84 18.91 24.79
C ILE A 10 -30.27 18.42 26.11
N THR A 11 -30.67 17.23 26.56
CA THR A 11 -30.30 16.68 27.87
C THR A 11 -29.00 15.90 27.83
N SER A 12 -28.64 15.30 26.69
CA SER A 12 -27.33 14.67 26.48
C SER A 12 -26.95 14.61 25.01
N VAL A 13 -25.65 14.50 24.77
CA VAL A 13 -25.02 14.30 23.46
C VAL A 13 -24.08 13.11 23.58
N THR A 14 -24.19 12.14 22.68
CA THR A 14 -23.28 11.01 22.57
C THR A 14 -22.84 10.83 21.12
N THR A 15 -21.78 10.05 20.92
CA THR A 15 -21.22 9.78 19.59
C THR A 15 -21.01 8.29 19.38
N SER A 16 -21.08 7.82 18.13
CA SER A 16 -20.86 6.41 17.76
C SER A 16 -19.43 5.94 18.05
N GLN A 17 -18.49 6.86 18.18
CA GLN A 17 -17.09 6.63 18.54
C GLN A 17 -16.71 7.56 19.70
N PRO A 18 -15.90 7.14 20.67
CA PRO A 18 -15.40 8.05 21.71
C PRO A 18 -14.64 9.22 21.08
N LEU A 19 -14.88 10.46 21.53
CA LEU A 19 -14.21 11.65 20.97
C LEU A 19 -12.67 11.63 21.12
N THR A 20 -12.16 10.81 22.04
CA THR A 20 -10.72 10.56 22.23
C THR A 20 -10.13 9.57 21.21
N ASP A 21 -10.97 8.84 20.47
CA ASP A 21 -10.57 7.76 19.58
C ASP A 21 -11.51 7.64 18.36
N VAL A 22 -11.53 8.69 17.52
CA VAL A 22 -12.39 8.75 16.32
C VAL A 22 -11.61 8.34 15.08
N TYR A 23 -12.09 7.33 14.37
CA TYR A 23 -11.53 6.85 13.11
C TYR A 23 -12.25 7.46 11.90
N PRO A 24 -11.55 7.59 10.76
CA PRO A 24 -12.13 8.05 9.50
C PRO A 24 -13.40 7.31 9.10
N GLY A 25 -14.37 8.04 8.54
CA GLY A 25 -15.67 7.53 8.15
C GLY A 25 -16.82 8.38 8.67
N ASN A 26 -17.84 7.73 9.22
CA ASN A 26 -19.02 8.37 9.78
C ASN A 26 -18.91 8.48 11.31
N LEU A 27 -19.01 9.70 11.82
CA LEU A 27 -19.24 9.98 13.24
C LEU A 27 -20.71 10.34 13.43
N THR A 28 -21.50 9.41 13.96
CA THR A 28 -22.91 9.66 14.28
C THR A 28 -23.01 10.33 15.63
N VAL A 29 -23.62 11.49 15.67
CA VAL A 29 -23.96 12.24 16.88
C VAL A 29 -25.42 11.94 17.22
N THR A 30 -25.66 11.52 18.46
CA THR A 30 -26.99 11.26 19.00
C THR A 30 -27.29 12.27 20.10
N ILE A 31 -28.48 12.85 20.05
CA ILE A 31 -28.98 13.75 21.10
C ILE A 31 -30.21 13.14 21.77
N ASN A 32 -30.33 13.34 23.08
CA ASN A 32 -31.58 13.13 23.80
C ASN A 32 -32.17 14.47 24.21
N LEU A 33 -33.48 14.56 24.13
CA LEU A 33 -34.25 15.76 24.39
C LEU A 33 -35.11 15.57 25.65
N SER A 34 -35.53 16.67 26.27
CA SER A 34 -36.43 16.63 27.45
C SER A 34 -37.84 16.13 27.15
N GLY A 35 -38.19 15.96 25.86
CA GLY A 35 -39.44 15.40 25.39
C GLY A 35 -39.51 15.44 23.86
N THR A 36 -40.67 15.06 23.29
CA THR A 36 -40.91 15.18 21.85
C THR A 36 -41.00 16.67 21.44
N PRO A 37 -40.22 17.12 20.45
CA PRO A 37 -40.26 18.50 19.94
C PRO A 37 -41.60 18.87 19.30
N ALA A 38 -41.86 20.18 19.24
CA ALA A 38 -42.94 20.72 18.43
C ALA A 38 -42.62 20.51 16.93
N SER A 39 -43.64 20.48 16.05
CA SER A 39 -43.43 20.21 14.61
C SER A 39 -42.64 21.29 13.88
N ASP A 40 -42.50 22.46 14.50
CA ASP A 40 -41.75 23.62 14.06
C ASP A 40 -40.49 23.87 14.89
N GLU A 41 -40.00 22.88 15.65
CA GLU A 41 -38.69 22.92 16.30
C GLU A 41 -37.74 21.89 15.65
N TYR A 42 -36.65 22.39 15.06
CA TYR A 42 -35.66 21.61 14.33
C TYR A 42 -34.31 21.65 15.04
N TYR A 43 -33.54 20.57 14.93
CA TYR A 43 -32.20 20.48 15.53
C TYR A 43 -31.14 20.33 14.45
N TYR A 44 -30.02 21.01 14.66
CA TYR A 44 -28.91 21.05 13.73
C TYR A 44 -27.58 20.79 14.44
N LEU A 45 -26.75 20.00 13.79
CA LEU A 45 -25.34 19.81 14.11
C LEU A 45 -24.54 20.80 13.29
N ARG A 46 -23.78 21.68 13.94
CA ARG A 46 -22.82 22.57 13.28
C ARG A 46 -21.41 22.11 13.60
N TRP A 47 -20.57 21.98 12.58
CA TRP A 47 -19.16 21.63 12.77
C TRP A 47 -18.24 22.40 11.82
N THR A 48 -16.96 22.38 12.15
CA THR A 48 -15.89 23.06 11.43
C THR A 48 -14.59 22.26 11.50
N THR A 49 -13.67 22.54 10.60
CA THR A 49 -12.27 22.08 10.64
C THR A 49 -11.27 23.23 10.78
N ASP A 50 -11.75 24.46 10.95
CA ASP A 50 -10.95 25.68 10.84
C ASP A 50 -11.38 26.78 11.84
N ASN A 51 -11.72 26.39 13.07
CA ASN A 51 -12.14 27.31 14.14
C ASN A 51 -13.37 28.17 13.76
N PHE A 52 -14.34 27.59 13.04
CA PHE A 52 -15.59 28.21 12.59
C PHE A 52 -15.43 29.35 11.58
N LEU A 53 -14.27 29.45 10.91
CA LEU A 53 -14.12 30.29 9.72
C LEU A 53 -15.03 29.79 8.59
N THR A 54 -15.10 28.48 8.41
CA THR A 54 -16.10 27.79 7.60
C THR A 54 -17.00 26.90 8.47
N ASN A 55 -18.24 26.72 8.01
CA ASN A 55 -19.32 26.13 8.79
C ASN A 55 -20.06 25.09 7.98
N ASN A 56 -20.11 23.88 8.51
CA ASN A 56 -20.89 22.79 7.98
C ASN A 56 -22.11 22.54 8.86
N ILE A 57 -23.21 22.09 8.25
CA ILE A 57 -24.50 21.91 8.92
C ILE A 57 -25.10 20.57 8.49
N ALA A 58 -25.63 19.83 9.46
CA ALA A 58 -26.45 18.65 9.25
C ALA A 58 -27.71 18.75 10.11
N ALA A 59 -28.87 18.46 9.52
CA ALA A 59 -30.11 18.37 10.28
C ALA A 59 -30.16 17.03 11.04
N PHE A 60 -30.67 17.05 12.25
CA PHE A 60 -30.98 15.83 12.99
C PHE A 60 -32.27 15.21 12.46
N THR A 61 -32.27 13.87 12.35
CA THR A 61 -33.49 13.09 12.19
C THR A 61 -34.02 12.77 13.58
N ILE A 62 -35.17 13.34 13.95
CA ILE A 62 -35.78 13.18 15.27
C ILE A 62 -36.84 12.07 15.25
N LEU A 63 -36.76 11.14 16.21
CA LEU A 63 -37.78 10.12 16.47
C LEU A 63 -38.11 10.12 17.97
N GLY A 64 -39.34 10.53 18.29
CA GLY A 64 -39.75 10.75 19.69
C GLY A 64 -38.91 11.84 20.35
N SER A 65 -38.16 11.48 21.38
CA SER A 65 -37.26 12.36 22.13
C SER A 65 -35.77 12.18 21.81
N THR A 66 -35.44 11.45 20.73
CA THR A 66 -34.05 11.16 20.35
C THR A 66 -33.79 11.63 18.92
N GLY A 67 -32.61 12.17 18.67
CA GLY A 67 -32.18 12.64 17.35
C GLY A 67 -30.84 12.06 16.93
N THR A 68 -30.66 11.80 15.63
CA THR A 68 -29.34 11.45 15.07
C THR A 68 -28.95 12.35 13.89
N ALA A 69 -27.65 12.67 13.81
CA ALA A 69 -27.01 13.35 12.67
C ALA A 69 -25.61 12.76 12.47
N THR A 70 -25.02 12.90 11.28
CA THR A 70 -23.71 12.30 10.96
C THR A 70 -22.75 13.34 10.42
N ILE A 71 -21.50 13.28 10.88
CA ILE A 71 -20.36 13.98 10.31
C ILE A 71 -19.55 12.97 9.50
N ALA A 72 -19.31 13.25 8.22
CA ALA A 72 -18.32 12.51 7.44
C ALA A 72 -16.93 13.09 7.75
N VAL A 73 -16.06 12.27 8.33
CA VAL A 73 -14.73 12.65 8.82
C VAL A 73 -13.64 11.97 8.01
N LEU A 74 -12.63 12.74 7.62
CA LEU A 74 -11.46 12.28 6.87
C LEU A 74 -10.23 12.15 7.78
N PRO A 75 -9.22 11.34 7.41
CA PRO A 75 -7.99 11.22 8.18
C PRO A 75 -7.33 12.56 8.51
N ASN A 76 -6.76 12.67 9.71
CA ASN A 76 -5.99 13.83 10.18
C ASN A 76 -6.77 15.16 10.29
N GLN A 77 -8.11 15.13 10.27
CA GLN A 77 -8.91 16.32 10.55
C GLN A 77 -8.98 16.60 12.05
N ASN A 78 -9.06 17.88 12.40
CA ASN A 78 -9.53 18.34 13.71
C ASN A 78 -10.96 18.85 13.52
N ILE A 79 -11.89 18.41 14.35
CA ILE A 79 -13.30 18.77 14.27
C ILE A 79 -13.72 19.43 15.57
N ASP A 80 -14.31 20.61 15.45
CA ASP A 80 -15.08 21.22 16.53
C ASP A 80 -16.56 21.23 16.13
N PHE A 81 -17.45 20.86 17.04
CA PHE A 81 -18.88 20.85 16.78
C PHE A 81 -19.73 21.19 18.00
N TYR A 82 -20.94 21.65 17.72
CA TYR A 82 -21.98 21.83 18.73
C TYR A 82 -23.36 21.64 18.10
N ILE A 83 -24.39 21.47 18.95
CA ILE A 83 -25.77 21.25 18.51
C ILE A 83 -26.59 22.48 18.89
N PHE A 84 -27.53 22.86 18.04
CA PHE A 84 -28.51 23.89 18.35
C PHE A 84 -29.89 23.57 17.80
N SER A 85 -30.93 24.15 18.39
CA SER A 85 -32.29 24.10 17.88
C SER A 85 -32.70 25.44 17.24
N SER A 86 -33.65 25.38 16.31
CA SER A 86 -34.18 26.53 15.58
C SER A 86 -35.64 26.28 15.17
N SER A 87 -36.42 27.34 14.95
CA SER A 87 -37.74 27.23 14.31
C SER A 87 -37.69 27.29 12.78
N ILE A 88 -36.49 27.39 12.21
CA ILE A 88 -36.27 27.44 10.77
C ILE A 88 -35.98 26.02 10.28
N SER A 89 -36.82 25.51 9.38
CA SER A 89 -36.77 24.13 8.86
C SER A 89 -35.62 23.85 7.90
N SER A 90 -34.94 24.88 7.40
CA SER A 90 -33.79 24.75 6.51
C SER A 90 -32.70 25.76 6.84
N ILE A 91 -31.58 25.26 7.36
CA ILE A 91 -30.37 26.02 7.62
C ILE A 91 -29.26 25.48 6.71
N SER A 92 -28.59 26.38 5.99
CA SER A 92 -27.51 26.04 5.05
C SER A 92 -26.12 26.22 5.69
N SER A 93 -25.15 25.47 5.15
CA SER A 93 -23.72 25.63 5.43
C SER A 93 -23.16 26.95 4.86
N GLY A 94 -21.93 27.28 5.24
CA GLY A 94 -21.16 28.38 4.68
C GLY A 94 -21.61 29.78 5.09
N LYS A 95 -22.45 29.92 6.12
CA LYS A 95 -22.81 31.22 6.68
C LYS A 95 -21.82 31.62 7.78
N ASN A 96 -21.84 32.90 8.17
CA ASN A 96 -21.05 33.38 9.29
C ASN A 96 -21.69 33.00 10.65
N SER A 97 -20.95 33.10 11.75
CA SER A 97 -21.47 32.72 13.08
C SER A 97 -22.74 33.46 13.49
N LEU A 98 -22.79 34.78 13.26
CA LEU A 98 -23.97 35.59 13.57
C LEU A 98 -25.26 35.07 12.92
N PHE A 99 -25.17 34.51 11.70
CA PHE A 99 -26.32 33.93 11.03
C PHE A 99 -26.92 32.78 11.84
N TYR A 100 -26.09 31.92 12.42
CA TYR A 100 -26.52 30.78 13.22
C TYR A 100 -26.94 31.20 14.63
N ASP A 101 -26.19 32.12 15.25
CA ASP A 101 -26.44 32.57 16.62
C ASP A 101 -27.81 33.24 16.74
N LEU A 102 -28.18 34.09 15.77
CA LEU A 102 -29.50 34.75 15.72
C LEU A 102 -30.67 33.78 15.45
N ARG A 103 -30.38 32.53 15.07
CA ARG A 103 -31.37 31.49 14.73
C ARG A 103 -31.43 30.36 15.76
N THR A 104 -30.68 30.51 16.86
CA THR A 104 -30.59 29.52 17.92
C THR A 104 -31.67 29.76 18.98
N ILE A 105 -32.41 28.71 19.34
CA ILE A 105 -33.35 28.69 20.48
C ILE A 105 -32.64 28.10 21.70
N HIS A 106 -32.18 26.85 21.57
CA HIS A 106 -31.29 26.19 22.55
C HIS A 106 -30.01 25.73 21.87
N PHE A 107 -28.93 25.61 22.62
CA PHE A 107 -27.71 24.98 22.14
C PHE A 107 -27.07 24.12 23.23
N ASN A 108 -26.28 23.16 22.78
CA ASN A 108 -25.37 22.39 23.62
C ASN A 108 -23.98 22.43 22.98
N ASN A 109 -23.08 23.17 23.62
CA ASN A 109 -21.70 23.36 23.22
C ASN A 109 -20.71 22.86 24.29
N ASN A 110 -21.06 21.77 24.99
CA ASN A 110 -20.18 21.16 25.98
C ASN A 110 -19.71 22.15 27.08
N GLY A 111 -20.63 22.96 27.62
CA GLY A 111 -20.32 23.93 28.68
C GLY A 111 -19.43 25.10 28.25
N GLY A 112 -19.39 25.42 26.96
CA GLY A 112 -18.68 26.59 26.42
C GLY A 112 -17.48 26.27 25.52
N SER A 113 -16.94 25.04 25.58
CA SER A 113 -15.71 24.67 24.86
C SER A 113 -15.95 24.02 23.49
N ASN A 114 -17.21 23.80 23.10
CA ASN A 114 -17.61 22.89 22.03
C ASN A 114 -17.16 21.43 22.28
N TYR A 115 -17.69 20.52 21.50
CA TYR A 115 -17.16 19.17 21.40
C TYR A 115 -16.02 19.16 20.39
N THR A 116 -14.92 18.50 20.72
CA THR A 116 -13.73 18.46 19.88
C THR A 116 -13.24 17.03 19.70
N CYS A 117 -12.70 16.71 18.52
CA CYS A 117 -11.98 15.46 18.29
C CYS A 117 -10.92 15.61 17.18
N THR A 118 -9.88 14.79 17.28
CA THR A 118 -8.88 14.61 16.23
C THR A 118 -9.07 13.25 15.59
N ILE A 119 -9.20 13.22 14.27
CA ILE A 119 -9.45 12.01 13.52
C ILE A 119 -8.14 11.26 13.29
N LYS A 120 -8.13 9.96 13.55
CA LYS A 120 -6.96 9.10 13.35
C LYS A 120 -6.49 9.13 11.89
N PRO A 121 -5.19 8.91 11.64
CA PRO A 121 -4.61 8.94 10.30
C PRO A 121 -5.03 7.75 9.41
N ALA A 122 -5.59 6.68 9.99
CA ALA A 122 -5.87 5.44 9.30
C ALA A 122 -7.30 4.97 9.54
N TYR A 123 -7.88 4.32 8.52
CA TYR A 123 -9.07 3.51 8.72
C TYR A 123 -8.69 2.28 9.52
N ARG A 124 -9.45 1.98 10.56
CA ARG A 124 -9.19 0.83 11.42
C ARG A 124 -10.38 -0.12 11.43
N THR A 125 -10.10 -1.41 11.38
CA THR A 125 -11.14 -2.42 11.50
C THR A 125 -11.80 -2.39 12.87
N VAL A 126 -12.99 -2.97 12.99
CA VAL A 126 -13.63 -3.20 14.30
C VAL A 126 -12.74 -4.05 15.22
N SER A 127 -12.94 -3.99 16.53
CA SER A 127 -12.21 -4.83 17.51
C SER A 127 -12.83 -6.21 17.74
N THR A 128 -13.97 -6.50 17.11
CA THR A 128 -14.60 -7.82 17.24
C THR A 128 -13.86 -8.80 16.34
N ALA A 129 -13.23 -9.80 16.94
CA ALA A 129 -12.55 -10.86 16.21
C ALA A 129 -13.50 -11.57 15.24
N GLY A 130 -13.00 -11.91 14.06
CA GLY A 130 -13.80 -12.53 13.00
C GLY A 130 -13.28 -12.22 11.61
N THR A 131 -13.94 -12.81 10.62
CA THR A 131 -13.63 -12.60 9.21
C THR A 131 -14.64 -11.64 8.58
N TYR A 132 -14.14 -10.62 7.91
CA TYR A 132 -14.94 -9.61 7.22
C TYR A 132 -14.45 -9.42 5.80
N ASN A 133 -15.34 -9.06 4.88
CA ASN A 133 -14.95 -8.64 3.54
C ASN A 133 -14.49 -7.18 3.57
N PHE A 134 -13.45 -6.85 2.79
CA PHE A 134 -12.90 -5.49 2.69
C PHE A 134 -13.99 -4.45 2.38
N ASN A 135 -14.88 -4.78 1.44
CA ASN A 135 -15.96 -3.91 0.97
C ASN A 135 -17.17 -3.82 1.92
N MET A 136 -17.11 -4.42 3.11
CA MET A 136 -18.16 -4.27 4.12
C MET A 136 -17.89 -3.07 5.00
N ALA A 137 -18.76 -2.06 4.94
CA ALA A 137 -18.71 -0.88 5.81
C ALA A 137 -18.63 -1.23 7.31
N SER A 138 -19.31 -2.31 7.73
CA SER A 138 -19.30 -2.81 9.12
C SER A 138 -17.99 -3.46 9.56
N ALA A 139 -17.05 -3.72 8.64
CA ALA A 139 -15.71 -4.19 8.99
C ALA A 139 -14.86 -3.07 9.62
N TRP A 140 -15.25 -1.81 9.44
CA TRP A 140 -14.48 -0.61 9.77
C TRP A 140 -15.15 0.19 10.87
N ARG A 141 -14.38 0.74 11.81
CA ARG A 141 -14.92 1.51 12.96
C ARG A 141 -15.71 2.75 12.56
N GLY A 142 -15.34 3.38 11.45
CA GLY A 142 -16.07 4.50 10.87
C GLY A 142 -17.34 4.11 10.13
N GLY A 143 -17.69 2.82 10.05
CA GLY A 143 -18.91 2.36 9.36
C GLY A 143 -18.94 2.70 7.88
N VAL A 144 -17.77 2.83 7.24
CA VAL A 144 -17.60 3.04 5.80
C VAL A 144 -16.38 2.26 5.30
N VAL A 145 -16.39 1.89 4.03
CA VAL A 145 -15.22 1.27 3.38
C VAL A 145 -14.12 2.33 3.21
N PRO A 146 -12.83 1.98 3.43
CA PRO A 146 -11.71 2.88 3.20
C PRO A 146 -11.75 3.46 1.79
N LEU A 147 -11.46 4.76 1.69
CA LEU A 147 -11.34 5.44 0.41
C LEU A 147 -10.05 5.01 -0.31
N ALA A 148 -9.97 5.24 -1.61
CA ALA A 148 -8.72 5.07 -2.35
C ALA A 148 -7.60 5.92 -1.73
N SER A 149 -6.38 5.39 -1.73
CA SER A 149 -5.19 5.98 -1.09
C SER A 149 -5.29 6.09 0.44
N ALA A 150 -6.20 5.35 1.07
CA ALA A 150 -6.26 5.29 2.53
C ALA A 150 -5.14 4.44 3.12
N ARG A 151 -4.67 4.82 4.31
CA ARG A 151 -3.94 3.93 5.21
C ARG A 151 -4.95 3.07 5.97
N ILE A 152 -4.71 1.76 6.05
CA ILE A 152 -5.55 0.82 6.79
C ILE A 152 -4.77 0.13 7.91
N GLU A 153 -5.44 -0.10 9.02
CA GLU A 153 -4.94 -0.82 10.18
C GLU A 153 -5.93 -1.93 10.57
N ILE A 154 -5.43 -3.16 10.75
CA ILE A 154 -6.25 -4.35 11.03
C ILE A 154 -5.99 -4.78 12.46
N GLU A 155 -7.08 -4.78 13.24
CA GLU A 155 -7.06 -5.11 14.67
C GLU A 155 -6.70 -6.59 14.92
N PRO A 156 -6.13 -6.90 16.10
CA PRO A 156 -5.86 -8.28 16.50
C PRO A 156 -7.09 -9.18 16.38
N GLY A 157 -6.89 -10.40 15.87
CA GLY A 157 -7.94 -11.40 15.67
C GLY A 157 -8.95 -11.08 14.56
N VAL A 158 -8.75 -10.00 13.80
CA VAL A 158 -9.59 -9.65 12.64
C VAL A 158 -8.93 -10.12 11.35
N SER A 159 -9.71 -10.79 10.52
CA SER A 159 -9.32 -11.22 9.19
C SER A 159 -10.08 -10.43 8.14
N ILE A 160 -9.36 -9.74 7.26
CA ILE A 160 -9.95 -9.04 6.12
C ILE A 160 -9.75 -9.87 4.86
N ASN A 161 -10.85 -10.31 4.26
CA ASN A 161 -10.85 -10.86 2.91
C ASN A 161 -10.92 -9.72 1.90
N ALA A 162 -9.85 -9.54 1.15
CA ALA A 162 -9.74 -8.59 0.05
C ALA A 162 -9.55 -9.31 -1.29
N SER A 163 -9.85 -10.61 -1.39
CA SER A 163 -9.53 -11.42 -2.55
C SER A 163 -10.24 -10.92 -3.81
N TYR A 164 -9.54 -11.01 -4.94
CA TYR A 164 -10.03 -10.63 -6.28
C TYR A 164 -10.52 -9.17 -6.37
N GLN A 165 -9.92 -8.26 -5.59
CA GLN A 165 -10.23 -6.83 -5.64
C GLN A 165 -9.21 -6.04 -6.48
N THR A 166 -9.55 -4.79 -6.78
CA THR A 166 -8.60 -3.77 -7.23
C THR A 166 -8.59 -2.67 -6.19
N LEU A 167 -7.46 -2.48 -5.53
CA LEU A 167 -7.32 -1.57 -4.41
C LEU A 167 -6.22 -0.55 -4.68
N THR A 168 -6.45 0.68 -4.25
CA THR A 168 -5.41 1.71 -4.16
C THR A 168 -5.31 2.12 -2.70
N LEU A 169 -4.17 1.88 -2.07
CA LEU A 169 -3.96 2.07 -0.64
C LEU A 169 -2.66 2.83 -0.40
N ASP A 170 -2.60 3.60 0.67
CA ASP A 170 -1.34 4.20 1.11
C ASP A 170 -0.49 3.16 1.85
N SER A 171 -1.06 2.49 2.86
CA SER A 171 -0.34 1.53 3.69
C SER A 171 -1.29 0.48 4.25
N ILE A 172 -0.75 -0.72 4.52
CA ILE A 172 -1.45 -1.81 5.20
C ILE A 172 -0.64 -2.18 6.46
N GLU A 173 -1.29 -2.17 7.61
CA GLU A 173 -0.68 -2.55 8.88
C GLU A 173 -1.53 -3.55 9.66
N LEU A 174 -0.92 -4.67 10.08
CA LEU A 174 -1.53 -5.65 10.96
C LEU A 174 -1.08 -5.40 12.41
N LEU A 175 -2.01 -5.06 13.30
CA LEU A 175 -1.68 -4.48 14.61
C LEU A 175 -1.31 -5.51 15.69
N GLY A 176 -1.56 -6.80 15.48
CA GLY A 176 -1.19 -7.82 16.46
C GLY A 176 -1.76 -9.20 16.17
N SER A 177 -1.46 -10.14 17.07
CA SER A 177 -1.70 -11.57 16.90
C SER A 177 -3.09 -11.90 16.31
N GLY A 178 -3.11 -12.76 15.29
CA GLY A 178 -4.33 -13.20 14.62
C GLY A 178 -4.94 -12.18 13.65
N ALA A 179 -4.39 -10.97 13.53
CA ALA A 179 -4.75 -10.06 12.44
C ALA A 179 -4.32 -10.67 11.10
N SER A 180 -5.19 -10.61 10.09
CA SER A 180 -4.87 -11.09 8.75
C SER A 180 -5.47 -10.27 7.62
N PHE A 181 -4.78 -10.27 6.48
CA PHE A 181 -5.24 -9.71 5.23
C PHE A 181 -5.04 -10.71 4.09
N ASP A 182 -6.14 -11.13 3.47
CA ASP A 182 -6.13 -12.05 2.34
C ASP A 182 -6.23 -11.26 1.03
N ALA A 183 -5.09 -11.14 0.34
CA ALA A 183 -4.94 -10.47 -0.94
C ALA A 183 -4.97 -11.43 -2.13
N THR A 184 -5.40 -12.69 -1.98
CA THR A 184 -5.43 -13.68 -3.07
C THR A 184 -6.11 -13.12 -4.33
N GLY A 185 -5.44 -13.16 -5.48
CA GLY A 185 -5.94 -12.63 -6.76
C GLY A 185 -6.20 -11.13 -6.81
N THR A 186 -5.67 -10.37 -5.86
CA THR A 186 -5.92 -8.93 -5.72
C THR A 186 -4.86 -8.13 -6.41
N GLN A 187 -5.27 -7.03 -7.04
CA GLN A 187 -4.36 -6.01 -7.57
C GLN A 187 -4.33 -4.83 -6.59
N ILE A 188 -3.18 -4.56 -5.98
CA ILE A 188 -3.00 -3.51 -4.98
C ILE A 188 -1.98 -2.50 -5.51
N THR A 189 -2.40 -1.26 -5.74
CA THR A 189 -1.48 -0.14 -5.95
C THR A 189 -1.26 0.57 -4.62
N MET A 190 -0.06 0.42 -4.08
CA MET A 190 0.46 1.09 -2.89
C MET A 190 1.03 2.45 -3.30
N VAL A 191 0.44 3.54 -2.81
CA VAL A 191 0.77 4.92 -3.19
C VAL A 191 1.53 5.66 -2.09
N ASN A 192 2.16 6.78 -2.46
CA ASN A 192 2.96 7.61 -1.57
C ASN A 192 4.14 6.83 -0.95
N ASN A 193 4.49 7.13 0.31
CA ASN A 193 5.53 6.46 1.09
C ASN A 193 4.98 5.22 1.79
N ALA A 194 4.46 4.29 0.99
CA ALA A 194 3.69 3.15 1.44
C ALA A 194 4.47 2.17 2.34
N ALA A 195 3.78 1.56 3.30
CA ALA A 195 4.31 0.46 4.08
C ALA A 195 3.36 -0.75 4.10
N LEU A 196 3.93 -1.95 3.94
CA LEU A 196 3.28 -3.23 4.20
C LEU A 196 3.86 -3.82 5.49
N ILE A 197 3.17 -3.58 6.61
CA ILE A 197 3.64 -3.93 7.96
C ILE A 197 2.92 -5.19 8.43
N VAL A 198 3.67 -6.29 8.52
CA VAL A 198 3.17 -7.63 8.85
C VAL A 198 4.02 -8.19 10.00
N PRO A 199 3.72 -7.82 11.26
CA PRO A 199 4.48 -8.28 12.41
C PRO A 199 4.32 -9.78 12.65
N SER A 200 5.22 -10.36 13.45
CA SER A 200 5.13 -11.77 13.86
C SER A 200 3.78 -12.09 14.53
N GLY A 201 3.18 -13.22 14.17
CA GLY A 201 1.86 -13.63 14.68
C GLY A 201 0.68 -13.06 13.90
N THR A 202 0.93 -12.30 12.84
CA THR A 202 -0.06 -11.84 11.85
C THR A 202 0.16 -12.55 10.51
N SER A 203 -0.79 -12.45 9.59
CA SER A 203 -0.65 -13.08 8.27
C SER A 203 -1.14 -12.20 7.13
N PHE A 204 -0.28 -12.00 6.15
CA PHE A 204 -0.64 -11.45 4.85
C PHE A 204 -0.60 -12.59 3.82
N THR A 205 -1.75 -12.91 3.23
CA THR A 205 -1.86 -13.98 2.23
C THR A 205 -1.86 -13.36 0.84
N SER A 206 -0.98 -13.84 -0.01
CA SER A 206 -0.93 -13.55 -1.45
C SER A 206 -0.69 -14.85 -2.20
N ASP A 207 -1.05 -14.88 -3.48
CA ASP A 207 -0.87 -16.01 -4.37
C ASP A 207 -0.29 -15.55 -5.72
N PHE A 208 -0.05 -16.50 -6.63
CA PHE A 208 0.51 -16.20 -7.96
C PHE A 208 -0.32 -15.17 -8.75
N SER A 209 -1.63 -15.09 -8.50
CA SER A 209 -2.52 -14.14 -9.18
C SER A 209 -2.61 -12.76 -8.53
N THR A 210 -1.93 -12.56 -7.39
CA THR A 210 -1.83 -11.27 -6.71
C THR A 210 -0.83 -10.36 -7.43
N SER A 211 -1.13 -9.06 -7.52
CA SER A 211 -0.14 -8.04 -7.87
C SER A 211 -0.09 -6.93 -6.83
N ILE A 212 1.11 -6.52 -6.45
CA ILE A 212 1.35 -5.40 -5.52
C ILE A 212 2.31 -4.44 -6.18
N GLU A 213 1.81 -3.26 -6.54
CA GLU A 213 2.60 -2.19 -7.13
C GLU A 213 2.93 -1.14 -6.07
N PHE A 214 4.22 -0.88 -5.85
CA PHE A 214 4.68 0.30 -5.14
C PHE A 214 4.89 1.43 -6.16
N ALA A 215 3.91 2.33 -6.23
CA ALA A 215 3.90 3.46 -7.17
C ALA A 215 4.86 4.59 -6.72
N GLY A 216 5.10 4.72 -5.42
CA GLY A 216 6.16 5.55 -4.83
C GLY A 216 7.08 4.70 -3.94
N THR A 217 7.81 5.34 -3.02
CA THR A 217 8.68 4.63 -2.08
C THR A 217 7.90 3.61 -1.25
N GLY A 218 8.27 2.33 -1.37
CA GLY A 218 7.68 1.22 -0.63
C GLY A 218 8.54 0.75 0.55
N ARG A 219 7.90 0.20 1.58
CA ARG A 219 8.58 -0.36 2.76
C ARG A 219 7.98 -1.70 3.17
N ILE A 220 8.83 -2.69 3.38
CA ILE A 220 8.48 -3.98 3.99
C ILE A 220 9.37 -4.16 5.23
N PRO A 221 8.97 -3.64 6.40
CA PRO A 221 9.82 -3.57 7.58
C PRO A 221 9.91 -4.90 8.36
N ASN A 222 9.19 -5.93 7.95
CA ASN A 222 9.21 -7.25 8.57
C ASN A 222 9.68 -8.31 7.57
N ALA A 223 10.27 -9.40 8.05
CA ALA A 223 10.46 -10.58 7.22
C ALA A 223 9.09 -11.07 6.76
N LEU A 224 8.92 -11.19 5.44
CA LEU A 224 7.64 -11.49 4.83
C LEU A 224 7.86 -12.29 3.55
N THR A 225 7.07 -13.35 3.37
CA THR A 225 7.02 -14.08 2.11
C THR A 225 5.86 -13.54 1.28
N LEU A 226 6.17 -13.12 0.05
CA LEU A 226 5.21 -12.63 -0.91
C LEU A 226 5.14 -13.55 -2.12
N ASN A 227 3.91 -13.87 -2.52
CA ASN A 227 3.62 -14.55 -3.78
C ASN A 227 2.97 -13.54 -4.74
N GLY A 228 2.99 -13.87 -6.02
CA GLY A 228 2.49 -13.02 -7.10
C GLY A 228 3.54 -12.02 -7.60
N THR A 229 3.06 -10.99 -8.28
CA THR A 229 3.92 -10.00 -8.94
C THR A 229 4.08 -8.76 -8.07
N ILE A 230 5.31 -8.47 -7.65
CA ILE A 230 5.66 -7.24 -6.96
C ILE A 230 6.26 -6.28 -7.98
N ILE A 231 5.67 -5.10 -8.13
CA ILE A 231 6.09 -4.08 -9.11
C ILE A 231 6.63 -2.89 -8.35
N ILE A 232 7.83 -2.41 -8.71
CA ILE A 232 8.43 -1.24 -8.09
C ILE A 232 8.71 -0.17 -9.15
N ASN A 233 8.17 1.03 -8.92
CA ASN A 233 8.39 2.21 -9.77
C ASN A 233 9.37 3.22 -9.14
N ASP A 234 9.70 3.02 -7.86
CA ASP A 234 10.64 3.83 -7.07
C ASP A 234 11.35 2.91 -6.05
N GLU A 235 12.00 3.47 -5.04
CA GLU A 235 12.68 2.75 -3.97
C GLU A 235 11.75 1.75 -3.25
N LEU A 236 12.18 0.49 -3.13
CA LEU A 236 11.62 -0.49 -2.21
C LEU A 236 12.61 -0.82 -1.10
N ILE A 237 12.26 -0.42 0.12
CA ILE A 237 13.06 -0.61 1.33
C ILE A 237 12.69 -1.93 1.97
N LEU A 238 13.64 -2.86 2.03
CA LEU A 238 13.42 -4.20 2.59
C LEU A 238 14.09 -4.36 3.96
N SER A 239 13.38 -5.03 4.86
CA SER A 239 14.00 -5.68 6.01
C SER A 239 14.69 -7.00 5.62
N PRO A 240 15.62 -7.51 6.45
CA PRO A 240 16.22 -8.81 6.21
C PRO A 240 15.17 -9.92 6.15
N GLY A 241 15.33 -10.85 5.21
CA GLY A 241 14.50 -12.05 5.10
C GLY A 241 13.15 -11.86 4.40
N VAL A 242 12.94 -10.75 3.67
CA VAL A 242 11.82 -10.65 2.72
C VAL A 242 12.06 -11.63 1.57
N VAL A 243 11.07 -12.48 1.29
CA VAL A 243 11.11 -13.52 0.26
C VAL A 243 10.14 -13.19 -0.86
N PHE A 244 10.62 -13.19 -2.11
CA PHE A 244 9.77 -13.18 -3.30
C PHE A 244 9.72 -14.57 -3.91
N ASN A 245 8.55 -15.22 -3.89
CA ASN A 245 8.38 -16.57 -4.42
C ASN A 245 8.17 -16.61 -5.92
N ASP A 246 7.57 -15.56 -6.48
CA ASP A 246 7.23 -15.44 -7.88
C ASP A 246 8.00 -14.26 -8.49
N GLU A 247 7.36 -13.14 -8.87
CA GLU A 247 8.05 -12.12 -9.65
C GLU A 247 8.30 -10.82 -8.88
N LEU A 248 9.51 -10.27 -8.98
CA LEU A 248 9.81 -8.88 -8.69
C LEU A 248 10.11 -8.15 -10.00
N GLN A 249 9.23 -7.23 -10.40
CA GLN A 249 9.41 -6.37 -11.57
C GLN A 249 9.97 -5.00 -11.18
N ILE A 250 11.12 -4.66 -11.75
CA ILE A 250 11.74 -3.34 -11.63
C ILE A 250 11.38 -2.51 -12.86
N LYS A 251 10.57 -1.47 -12.66
CA LYS A 251 10.22 -0.49 -13.70
C LYS A 251 11.23 0.66 -13.70
N THR A 252 11.14 1.54 -14.70
CA THR A 252 11.97 2.75 -14.76
C THR A 252 11.80 3.58 -13.48
N GLY A 253 12.90 3.82 -12.76
CA GLY A 253 12.91 4.54 -11.48
C GLY A 253 12.95 3.61 -10.25
N GLY A 254 12.51 2.36 -10.39
CA GLY A 254 12.48 1.41 -9.29
C GLY A 254 13.85 0.87 -8.91
N PHE A 255 14.09 0.64 -7.63
CA PHE A 255 15.30 -0.05 -7.14
C PHE A 255 15.07 -0.60 -5.72
N VAL A 256 15.86 -1.60 -5.32
CA VAL A 256 15.82 -2.14 -3.95
C VAL A 256 16.90 -1.50 -3.09
N SER A 257 16.55 -1.15 -1.84
CA SER A 257 17.49 -0.59 -0.87
C SER A 257 17.44 -1.31 0.50
N SER A 258 18.43 -0.99 1.34
CA SER A 258 18.66 -1.51 2.70
C SER A 258 19.05 -2.97 2.80
N ASN A 259 18.30 -3.90 2.20
CA ASN A 259 18.63 -5.33 2.21
C ASN A 259 18.29 -5.98 0.86
N ALA A 260 19.08 -6.98 0.48
CA ALA A 260 18.75 -7.82 -0.66
C ALA A 260 17.58 -8.76 -0.31
N PRO A 261 16.69 -9.07 -1.27
CA PRO A 261 15.62 -10.04 -1.07
C PRO A 261 16.15 -11.47 -1.12
N VAL A 262 15.42 -12.39 -0.51
CA VAL A 262 15.57 -13.83 -0.71
C VAL A 262 14.64 -14.27 -1.84
N TRP A 263 15.16 -15.12 -2.71
CA TRP A 263 14.45 -15.56 -3.92
C TRP A 263 13.93 -16.98 -3.75
N GLY A 264 12.64 -17.21 -4.01
CA GLY A 264 12.01 -18.53 -3.99
C GLY A 264 12.35 -19.37 -5.22
N SER A 265 12.02 -20.66 -5.20
CA SER A 265 12.38 -21.61 -6.27
C SER A 265 11.65 -21.40 -7.59
N ASN A 266 10.55 -20.66 -7.58
CA ASN A 266 9.80 -20.30 -8.79
C ASN A 266 10.08 -18.85 -9.21
N SER A 267 10.98 -18.15 -8.51
CA SER A 267 11.04 -16.70 -8.60
C SER A 267 11.75 -16.21 -9.86
N THR A 268 11.39 -15.00 -10.28
CA THR A 268 12.02 -14.26 -11.37
C THR A 268 12.23 -12.80 -10.96
N LEU A 269 13.46 -12.32 -11.12
CA LEU A 269 13.78 -10.89 -11.12
C LEU A 269 13.60 -10.36 -12.55
N ALA A 270 12.64 -9.48 -12.78
CA ALA A 270 12.33 -8.95 -14.09
C ALA A 270 12.71 -7.45 -14.19
N TYR A 271 13.57 -7.12 -15.15
CA TYR A 271 13.91 -5.74 -15.48
C TYR A 271 13.02 -5.25 -16.63
N HIS A 272 12.07 -4.39 -16.31
CA HIS A 272 11.15 -3.73 -17.25
C HIS A 272 11.42 -2.21 -17.31
N ALA A 273 12.67 -1.82 -17.09
CA ALA A 273 13.14 -0.44 -17.12
C ALA A 273 13.88 -0.15 -18.43
N THR A 274 13.77 1.07 -18.97
CA THR A 274 14.46 1.46 -20.21
C THR A 274 15.97 1.27 -20.12
N THR A 275 16.56 1.64 -18.97
CA THR A 275 17.98 1.42 -18.68
C THR A 275 18.15 1.21 -17.18
N TYR A 276 18.97 0.24 -16.78
CA TYR A 276 19.15 -0.09 -15.38
C TYR A 276 20.53 -0.68 -15.08
N THR A 277 21.03 -0.54 -13.85
CA THR A 277 22.26 -1.19 -13.35
C THR A 277 21.90 -2.02 -12.12
N PRO A 278 22.13 -3.34 -12.12
CA PRO A 278 21.77 -4.22 -11.01
C PRO A 278 22.28 -3.76 -9.65
N GLY A 279 21.39 -3.71 -8.67
CA GLY A 279 21.61 -3.23 -7.30
C GLY A 279 21.60 -4.35 -6.26
N LEU A 280 20.88 -4.13 -5.14
CA LEU A 280 20.79 -5.10 -4.04
C LEU A 280 19.95 -6.33 -4.39
N GLU A 281 18.94 -6.17 -5.23
CA GLU A 281 18.07 -7.25 -5.72
C GLU A 281 18.85 -8.43 -6.31
N TRP A 282 19.99 -8.12 -6.93
CA TRP A 282 20.92 -9.08 -7.50
C TRP A 282 22.32 -8.66 -7.07
N SER A 283 22.70 -9.07 -5.86
CA SER A 283 23.93 -8.63 -5.20
C SER A 283 24.86 -9.75 -4.74
N HIS A 284 24.40 -10.99 -4.71
CA HIS A 284 25.18 -12.10 -4.19
C HIS A 284 26.31 -12.49 -5.13
N THR A 285 27.48 -12.76 -4.55
CA THR A 285 28.69 -13.18 -5.26
C THR A 285 28.90 -14.69 -5.12
N GLY A 286 29.20 -15.39 -6.22
CA GLY A 286 29.46 -16.84 -6.20
C GLY A 286 28.24 -17.69 -5.82
N SER A 287 28.49 -18.92 -5.39
CA SER A 287 27.45 -19.88 -5.00
C SER A 287 26.49 -19.33 -3.94
N GLY A 288 25.20 -19.50 -4.19
CA GLY A 288 24.13 -19.25 -3.23
C GLY A 288 23.14 -20.41 -3.20
N THR A 289 22.24 -20.40 -2.21
CA THR A 289 21.16 -21.36 -2.09
C THR A 289 19.83 -20.62 -2.17
N ILE A 290 19.00 -21.01 -3.14
CA ILE A 290 17.64 -20.48 -3.30
C ILE A 290 16.81 -20.72 -2.05
N GLY A 291 16.00 -19.73 -1.69
CA GLY A 291 15.21 -19.72 -0.46
C GLY A 291 15.99 -19.35 0.81
N THR A 292 17.32 -19.16 0.73
CA THR A 292 18.13 -18.80 1.91
C THR A 292 19.08 -17.64 1.69
N THR A 293 19.71 -17.54 0.51
CA THR A 293 20.76 -16.55 0.25
C THR A 293 20.17 -15.26 -0.32
N PRO A 294 20.26 -14.12 0.38
CA PRO A 294 19.79 -12.85 -0.15
C PRO A 294 20.56 -12.40 -1.39
N GLY A 295 19.88 -11.79 -2.36
CA GLY A 295 20.49 -11.22 -3.57
C GLY A 295 20.95 -12.26 -4.60
N TYR A 296 20.56 -13.52 -4.45
CA TYR A 296 20.86 -14.63 -5.34
C TYR A 296 19.59 -15.07 -6.10
N PRO A 297 19.23 -14.42 -7.23
CA PRO A 297 17.98 -14.68 -7.93
C PRO A 297 17.92 -16.08 -8.52
N ASN A 298 16.70 -16.63 -8.59
CA ASN A 298 16.45 -17.88 -9.27
C ASN A 298 16.51 -17.68 -10.79
N ASN A 299 15.57 -16.94 -11.38
CA ASN A 299 15.70 -16.50 -12.77
C ASN A 299 15.85 -14.98 -12.86
N VAL A 300 16.46 -14.52 -13.94
CA VAL A 300 16.56 -13.09 -14.27
C VAL A 300 16.03 -12.91 -15.67
N ASN A 301 15.10 -11.96 -15.84
CA ASN A 301 14.50 -11.63 -17.10
C ASN A 301 14.82 -10.17 -17.47
N VAL A 302 15.38 -9.95 -18.67
CA VAL A 302 15.71 -8.62 -19.18
C VAL A 302 14.74 -8.27 -20.30
N GLY A 303 13.85 -7.32 -20.01
CA GLY A 303 12.78 -6.87 -20.89
C GLY A 303 11.52 -7.72 -20.82
N ASP A 304 10.43 -7.18 -21.38
CA ASP A 304 9.12 -7.83 -21.48
C ASP A 304 8.84 -8.39 -22.89
N GLY A 305 9.83 -8.29 -23.80
CA GLY A 305 9.74 -8.69 -25.19
C GLY A 305 9.02 -7.68 -26.11
N LEU A 306 8.46 -6.61 -25.55
CA LEU A 306 7.75 -5.56 -26.30
C LEU A 306 8.53 -4.25 -26.29
N ASN A 307 9.03 -3.86 -25.13
CA ASN A 307 9.74 -2.61 -24.89
C ASN A 307 11.24 -2.86 -24.76
N ALA A 308 12.04 -1.95 -25.31
CA ALA A 308 13.49 -2.04 -25.19
C ALA A 308 13.94 -1.79 -23.74
N THR A 309 14.57 -2.81 -23.15
CA THR A 309 15.24 -2.74 -21.85
C THR A 309 16.74 -2.86 -22.06
N THR A 310 17.53 -2.01 -21.41
CA THR A 310 18.99 -2.18 -21.32
C THR A 310 19.43 -2.39 -19.88
N VAL A 311 19.99 -3.54 -19.57
CA VAL A 311 20.63 -3.80 -18.27
C VAL A 311 22.14 -3.66 -18.43
N ASN A 312 22.74 -2.80 -17.63
CA ASN A 312 24.17 -2.51 -17.62
C ASN A 312 24.82 -3.20 -16.43
N PHE A 313 25.43 -4.34 -16.70
CA PHE A 313 26.21 -5.12 -15.76
C PHE A 313 27.68 -4.65 -15.83
N ASN A 314 27.96 -3.55 -15.14
CA ASN A 314 29.24 -2.85 -15.22
C ASN A 314 30.05 -3.04 -13.93
N ASN A 315 31.16 -3.76 -14.02
CA ASN A 315 32.00 -4.10 -12.87
C ASN A 315 31.17 -4.63 -11.69
N LEU A 316 30.35 -5.65 -11.93
CA LEU A 316 29.58 -6.35 -10.90
C LEU A 316 30.01 -7.81 -10.82
N ASP A 317 30.25 -8.31 -9.60
CA ASP A 317 30.43 -9.74 -9.33
C ASP A 317 29.12 -10.30 -8.82
N ARG A 318 28.43 -11.10 -9.63
CA ARG A 318 27.12 -11.64 -9.30
C ARG A 318 26.94 -13.06 -9.78
N ALA A 319 26.10 -13.78 -9.07
CA ALA A 319 25.65 -15.10 -9.46
C ALA A 319 24.13 -15.20 -9.36
N MET A 320 23.59 -16.19 -10.06
CA MET A 320 22.17 -16.52 -10.05
C MET A 320 22.00 -18.03 -10.22
N GLU A 321 20.94 -18.59 -9.66
CA GLU A 321 20.74 -20.04 -9.66
C GLU A 321 20.32 -20.58 -11.03
N GLY A 322 19.47 -19.86 -11.74
CA GLY A 322 18.75 -20.34 -12.92
C GLY A 322 19.22 -19.67 -14.18
N THR A 323 18.27 -19.35 -15.07
CA THR A 323 18.55 -18.88 -16.42
C THR A 323 18.43 -17.35 -16.52
N LEU A 324 19.41 -16.73 -17.19
CA LEU A 324 19.29 -15.35 -17.66
C LEU A 324 18.56 -15.34 -19.01
N PHE A 325 17.39 -14.72 -19.02
CA PHE A 325 16.60 -14.47 -20.22
C PHE A 325 16.85 -13.05 -20.71
N VAL A 326 17.16 -12.90 -22.00
CA VAL A 326 17.23 -11.58 -22.66
C VAL A 326 16.20 -11.57 -23.77
N ASN A 327 15.10 -10.86 -23.56
CA ASN A 327 13.98 -10.86 -24.50
C ASN A 327 14.27 -10.02 -25.75
N THR A 328 13.43 -10.20 -26.78
CA THR A 328 13.46 -9.40 -28.00
C THR A 328 13.56 -7.91 -27.70
N SER A 329 14.32 -7.19 -28.52
CA SER A 329 14.57 -5.74 -28.38
C SER A 329 15.32 -5.30 -27.12
N SER A 330 15.72 -6.24 -26.25
CA SER A 330 16.44 -5.93 -25.02
C SER A 330 17.92 -6.24 -25.12
N THR A 331 18.72 -5.54 -24.32
CA THR A 331 20.18 -5.65 -24.29
C THR A 331 20.67 -5.88 -22.87
N PHE A 332 21.55 -6.84 -22.70
CA PHE A 332 22.34 -7.02 -21.48
C PHE A 332 23.80 -6.71 -21.78
N ASN A 333 24.26 -5.56 -21.31
CA ASN A 333 25.65 -5.14 -21.44
C ASN A 333 26.45 -5.70 -20.26
N PHE A 334 27.44 -6.55 -20.54
CA PHE A 334 28.38 -7.10 -19.60
C PHE A 334 29.75 -6.43 -19.79
N ASN A 335 30.00 -5.36 -19.03
CA ASN A 335 31.22 -4.55 -19.14
C ASN A 335 32.05 -4.65 -17.85
N ASN A 336 32.62 -5.81 -17.59
CA ASN A 336 33.49 -6.03 -16.43
C ASN A 336 34.96 -5.94 -16.86
N THR A 337 35.62 -4.83 -16.52
CA THR A 337 36.99 -4.52 -16.97
C THR A 337 37.97 -4.41 -15.81
N THR A 338 37.51 -3.98 -14.64
CA THR A 338 38.39 -3.57 -13.53
C THR A 338 38.32 -4.48 -12.31
N ILE A 339 37.31 -5.35 -12.23
CA ILE A 339 37.15 -6.29 -11.12
C ILE A 339 37.17 -7.73 -11.63
N ALA A 340 37.69 -8.64 -10.80
CA ALA A 340 37.74 -10.08 -11.09
C ALA A 340 36.37 -10.74 -10.90
N ALA A 341 35.38 -10.30 -11.68
CA ALA A 341 33.98 -10.57 -11.47
C ALA A 341 33.34 -11.26 -12.67
N ASP A 342 33.02 -12.53 -12.51
CA ASP A 342 32.30 -13.29 -13.52
C ASP A 342 30.79 -13.21 -13.24
N LEU A 343 29.99 -13.50 -14.27
CA LEU A 343 28.58 -13.82 -14.07
C LEU A 343 28.43 -15.33 -14.04
N LEU A 344 27.97 -15.90 -12.92
CA LEU A 344 27.64 -17.32 -12.80
C LEU A 344 26.13 -17.54 -12.98
N THR A 345 25.76 -18.44 -13.90
CA THR A 345 24.36 -18.77 -14.20
C THR A 345 24.24 -20.24 -14.64
N LYS A 346 23.05 -20.84 -14.52
CA LYS A 346 22.78 -22.18 -15.08
C LYS A 346 22.30 -22.17 -16.52
N GLY A 347 22.04 -21.01 -17.12
CA GLY A 347 21.64 -20.99 -18.52
C GLY A 347 21.53 -19.59 -19.08
N LEU A 348 21.67 -19.51 -20.39
CA LEU A 348 21.42 -18.30 -21.17
C LEU A 348 20.34 -18.60 -22.20
N ASN A 349 19.33 -17.73 -22.29
CA ASN A 349 18.29 -17.85 -23.29
C ASN A 349 18.02 -16.49 -23.95
N LEU A 350 18.47 -16.34 -25.20
CA LEU A 350 18.61 -15.06 -25.86
C LEU A 350 17.63 -14.94 -27.03
N TRP A 351 16.73 -13.98 -26.95
CA TRP A 351 15.98 -13.42 -28.08
C TRP A 351 16.40 -11.98 -28.40
N GLY A 352 17.01 -11.29 -27.43
CA GLY A 352 17.71 -10.02 -27.61
C GLY A 352 19.22 -10.21 -27.62
N THR A 353 19.94 -9.18 -27.18
CA THR A 353 21.39 -9.10 -27.35
C THR A 353 22.13 -9.13 -26.02
N ILE A 354 23.16 -9.98 -25.89
CA ILE A 354 24.22 -9.82 -24.90
C ILE A 354 25.42 -9.15 -25.54
N HIS A 355 25.92 -8.07 -24.91
CA HIS A 355 27.15 -7.38 -25.29
C HIS A 355 28.22 -7.57 -24.23
N MET A 356 29.31 -8.27 -24.55
CA MET A 356 30.49 -8.38 -23.69
C MET A 356 31.61 -7.42 -24.10
N ASN A 357 31.28 -6.35 -24.83
CA ASN A 357 32.24 -5.45 -25.45
C ASN A 357 33.22 -4.86 -24.43
N ASN A 358 34.49 -5.24 -24.54
CA ASN A 358 35.60 -4.84 -23.67
C ASN A 358 35.65 -5.52 -22.29
N SER A 359 34.83 -6.52 -21.99
CA SER A 359 34.98 -7.27 -20.73
C SER A 359 36.23 -8.14 -20.74
N ASN A 360 37.01 -8.21 -19.66
CA ASN A 360 38.07 -9.22 -19.49
C ASN A 360 37.62 -10.37 -18.58
N ARG A 361 36.30 -10.46 -18.34
CA ARG A 361 35.64 -11.41 -17.45
C ARG A 361 34.67 -12.30 -18.20
N LYS A 362 34.27 -13.37 -17.54
CA LYS A 362 33.48 -14.43 -18.15
C LYS A 362 32.02 -14.34 -17.77
N ILE A 363 31.17 -14.77 -18.69
CA ILE A 363 29.87 -15.32 -18.34
C ILE A 363 30.07 -16.83 -18.31
N ILE A 364 29.78 -17.45 -17.16
CA ILE A 364 29.93 -18.89 -16.96
C ILE A 364 28.52 -19.48 -16.92
N SER A 365 28.17 -20.26 -17.96
CA SER A 365 26.93 -21.04 -18.02
C SER A 365 27.21 -22.48 -17.58
N MET A 366 26.45 -22.96 -16.60
CA MET A 366 26.51 -24.35 -16.11
C MET A 366 25.44 -25.26 -16.73
N GLY A 367 24.70 -24.72 -17.70
CA GLY A 367 23.71 -25.43 -18.49
C GLY A 367 23.60 -24.80 -19.88
N ASP A 368 22.40 -24.90 -20.47
CA ASP A 368 22.21 -24.61 -21.89
C ASP A 368 22.41 -23.14 -22.23
N VAL A 369 23.02 -22.89 -23.39
CA VAL A 369 23.11 -21.59 -24.02
C VAL A 369 22.29 -21.65 -25.30
N VAL A 370 21.14 -20.98 -25.30
CA VAL A 370 20.19 -20.96 -26.40
C VAL A 370 20.17 -19.56 -27.00
N ILE A 371 20.51 -19.47 -28.29
CA ILE A 371 20.40 -18.25 -29.09
C ILE A 371 19.25 -18.46 -30.08
N ASN A 372 18.14 -17.79 -29.85
CA ASN A 372 16.94 -17.90 -30.68
C ASN A 372 17.03 -17.00 -31.92
N SER A 373 16.04 -17.12 -32.81
CA SER A 373 15.92 -16.23 -33.97
C SER A 373 15.88 -14.77 -33.54
N GLY A 374 16.84 -13.97 -34.02
CA GLY A 374 16.97 -12.55 -33.68
C GLY A 374 17.79 -12.26 -32.41
N GLY A 375 18.17 -13.30 -31.65
CA GLY A 375 19.08 -13.16 -30.52
C GLY A 375 20.53 -13.06 -30.96
N GLU A 376 21.33 -12.32 -30.20
CA GLU A 376 22.75 -12.09 -30.49
C GLU A 376 23.60 -12.25 -29.22
N LEU A 377 24.77 -12.88 -29.37
CA LEU A 377 25.81 -12.92 -28.34
C LEU A 377 27.09 -12.33 -28.92
N ASN A 378 27.41 -11.11 -28.52
CA ASN A 378 28.60 -10.41 -28.95
C ASN A 378 29.69 -10.58 -27.88
N LEU A 379 30.66 -11.45 -28.15
CA LEU A 379 31.78 -11.76 -27.25
C LEU A 379 32.80 -10.60 -27.19
N SER A 380 33.62 -10.59 -26.14
CA SER A 380 34.63 -9.55 -25.97
C SER A 380 35.79 -9.72 -26.95
N SER A 381 36.39 -8.61 -27.38
CA SER A 381 37.69 -8.60 -28.06
C SER A 381 38.88 -8.58 -27.10
N VAL A 382 38.63 -8.54 -25.78
CA VAL A 382 39.66 -8.50 -24.73
C VAL A 382 39.92 -9.91 -24.20
N ILE A 383 41.19 -10.29 -24.05
CA ILE A 383 41.61 -11.60 -23.56
C ILE A 383 40.96 -11.92 -22.19
N GLY A 384 40.38 -13.11 -22.06
CA GLY A 384 39.68 -13.58 -20.86
C GLY A 384 38.18 -13.24 -20.82
N GLY A 385 37.73 -12.34 -21.70
CA GLY A 385 36.35 -11.92 -21.88
C GLY A 385 35.49 -12.91 -22.66
N ASP A 386 35.38 -14.15 -22.19
CA ASP A 386 34.79 -15.25 -22.96
C ASP A 386 33.50 -15.80 -22.32
N LEU A 387 32.70 -16.48 -23.13
CA LEU A 387 31.67 -17.39 -22.62
C LEU A 387 32.35 -18.71 -22.21
N GLU A 388 32.13 -19.15 -20.98
CA GLU A 388 32.57 -20.46 -20.50
C GLU A 388 31.34 -21.35 -20.27
N ILE A 389 31.34 -22.55 -20.85
CA ILE A 389 30.27 -23.54 -20.67
C ILE A 389 30.84 -24.70 -19.86
N ARG A 390 30.19 -25.03 -18.73
CA ARG A 390 30.58 -26.14 -17.85
C ARG A 390 29.48 -27.19 -17.80
N SER A 391 29.87 -28.47 -17.80
CA SER A 391 28.93 -29.56 -17.57
C SER A 391 28.65 -29.72 -16.07
N GLY A 392 27.40 -29.47 -15.67
CA GLY A 392 26.75 -30.01 -14.46
C GLY A 392 27.52 -29.87 -13.14
N GLY A 393 27.29 -28.75 -12.46
CA GLY A 393 27.64 -28.58 -11.04
C GLY A 393 26.60 -27.70 -10.36
N ILE A 394 26.34 -27.98 -9.08
CA ILE A 394 25.75 -26.97 -8.18
C ILE A 394 26.71 -25.77 -8.23
N ILE A 395 26.16 -24.56 -8.41
CA ILE A 395 26.95 -23.30 -8.43
C ILE A 395 27.71 -23.18 -7.12
#